data_AF-R7QXA4-F1
#
_entry.id   AF-R7QXA4-F1
#
_cell.length_a   1.000
_cell.length_b   1.000
_cell.length_c   1.000
_cell.angle_alpha   90.00
_cell.angle_beta   90.00
_cell.angle_gamma   90.00
#
_symmetry.space_group_name_H-M   'P 1'
#
loop_
_entity.id
_entity.type
_entity.pdbx_description
1 polymer ?
#
loop_
_entity_poly.entity_id
_entity_poly.type
_entity_poly.pdbx_seq_one_letter_code
_entity_poly.pdbx_strand_id
1 'polypeptide(L)'
;MELKAKLIKIVDELEKCQKLNGGQWIGPIPEKYFKKLEREEYIWSPQYVMHKTLLGLMHAYQYAGIEQSLAILDGISDWYVDWVKDMEVKNPHAVYSGEEGGMLEVWATLYELTGEEKYLALAKAYDHPSIFRKLEEGKDALTNCHANASIPWAHGAAKMYEITGDDRWKKLAEDFFRFAVTERGTYCTGGQNAGEFWVPPKMQGHFLGDRNQEFCTVYNMVRLADYLYRFTGKAEYADYIEKNLYNGFLAQQNKHTGLPTYFLPLRAGAKKKWGTKTRDFWCCYGTMVQAQTLYPELCCFSEEEKDRLVIGQYIPSEVTWGEGEKRVTVSQSVDMKSYNAQAFFDEKDESQMSRWLLKFTVKANRHFTLSLRVPRWVKSAPEVTINGQKPESVEITEGYLNLERDWAEDEITVYFPAGLTLENLPDAPELAAVLEGPIVLASLSDADRGLKITGKPEDAIQPRYEHTYDVFPWQQSTYQTVGQAQNEKLVPLYDVTDESYTVYHTIS
;
A
#
# COMPACT_ATOMS: atom_id res chain seq x y z
N MET A 1 3.97 -20.77 16.13
CA MET A 1 4.40 -20.90 17.54
C MET A 1 5.71 -20.15 17.83
N GLU A 2 6.76 -20.27 17.01
CA GLU A 2 8.05 -19.61 17.27
C GLU A 2 7.98 -18.06 17.29
N LEU A 3 7.30 -17.44 16.33
CA LEU A 3 7.17 -15.97 16.27
C LEU A 3 6.42 -15.41 17.49
N LYS A 4 5.30 -16.04 17.88
CA LYS A 4 4.54 -15.64 19.07
C LYS A 4 5.38 -15.77 20.34
N ALA A 5 6.17 -16.84 20.49
CA ALA A 5 7.06 -17.02 21.64
C ALA A 5 8.15 -15.93 21.71
N LYS A 6 8.74 -15.55 20.57
CA LYS A 6 9.69 -14.44 20.50
C LYS A 6 9.04 -13.11 20.88
N LEU A 7 7.82 -12.85 20.40
CA LEU A 7 7.06 -11.65 20.73
C LEU A 7 6.72 -11.57 22.23
N ILE A 8 6.25 -12.67 22.83
CA ILE A 8 5.99 -12.75 24.28
C ILE A 8 7.26 -12.39 25.06
N LYS A 9 8.41 -12.97 24.70
CA LYS A 9 9.68 -12.65 25.36
C LYS A 9 10.04 -11.16 25.25
N ILE A 10 9.77 -10.52 24.12
CA ILE A 10 10.01 -9.07 23.96
C ILE A 10 9.09 -8.29 24.90
N VAL A 11 7.80 -8.64 24.97
CA VAL A 11 6.82 -8.01 25.85
C VAL A 11 7.21 -8.19 27.33
N ASP A 12 7.72 -9.36 27.72
CA ASP A 12 8.23 -9.62 29.07
C ASP A 12 9.38 -8.69 29.47
N GLU A 13 10.34 -8.47 28.56
CA GLU A 13 11.45 -7.55 28.84
C GLU A 13 10.99 -6.08 28.86
N LEU A 14 10.03 -5.71 28.00
CA LEU A 14 9.42 -4.38 28.03
C LEU A 14 8.71 -4.13 29.37
N GLU A 15 7.91 -5.08 29.85
CA GLU A 15 7.23 -4.95 31.14
C GLU A 15 8.21 -4.73 32.30
N LYS A 16 9.33 -5.47 32.32
CA LYS A 16 10.41 -5.27 33.31
C LYS A 16 10.98 -3.86 33.23
N CYS A 17 11.26 -3.36 32.03
CA CYS A 17 11.75 -2.01 31.81
C CYS A 17 10.76 -0.95 32.34
N GLN A 18 9.46 -1.09 32.04
CA GLN A 18 8.44 -0.16 32.52
C GLN A 18 8.35 -0.15 34.06
N LYS A 19 8.36 -1.34 34.69
CA LYS A 19 8.37 -1.47 36.16
C LYS A 19 9.60 -0.77 36.77
N LEU A 20 10.77 -0.94 36.18
CA LEU A 20 12.00 -0.30 36.64
C LEU A 20 12.01 1.22 36.40
N ASN A 21 11.26 1.70 35.41
CA ASN A 21 11.08 3.13 35.10
C ASN A 21 9.91 3.77 35.87
N GLY A 22 9.52 3.23 37.02
CA GLY A 22 8.47 3.81 37.85
C GLY A 22 7.03 3.45 37.44
N GLY A 23 6.85 2.47 36.55
CA GLY A 23 5.56 1.86 36.26
C GLY A 23 4.79 2.46 35.07
N GLN A 24 5.20 3.61 34.53
CA GLN A 24 4.53 4.24 33.39
C GLN A 24 5.40 4.27 32.12
N TRP A 25 6.65 4.72 32.21
CA TRP A 25 7.47 4.98 31.03
C TRP A 25 8.06 3.72 30.39
N ILE A 26 7.67 3.44 29.13
CA ILE A 26 8.19 2.30 28.33
C ILE A 26 9.11 2.71 27.18
N GLY A 27 9.31 4.01 26.97
CA GLY A 27 10.03 4.52 25.81
C GLY A 27 11.48 4.06 25.72
N PRO A 28 11.99 3.70 24.53
CA PRO A 28 13.42 3.44 24.32
C PRO A 28 14.28 4.72 24.33
N ILE A 29 13.63 5.88 24.55
CA ILE A 29 14.25 7.19 24.74
C ILE A 29 13.91 7.71 26.13
N PRO A 30 14.74 8.59 26.72
CA PRO A 30 14.43 9.23 28.00
C PRO A 30 13.22 10.18 27.89
N GLU A 31 12.32 10.16 28.89
CA GLU A 31 11.17 11.08 29.00
C GLU A 31 11.56 12.57 28.88
N LYS A 32 12.78 12.94 29.31
CA LYS A 32 13.30 14.32 29.22
C LYS A 32 13.40 14.84 27.77
N TYR A 33 13.30 13.97 26.77
CA TYR A 33 13.18 14.42 25.38
C TYR A 33 11.86 15.14 25.12
N PHE A 34 10.79 14.77 25.83
CA PHE A 34 9.54 15.52 25.79
C PHE A 34 9.73 16.90 26.43
N LYS A 35 10.54 17.07 27.49
CA LYS A 35 10.87 18.41 28.03
C LYS A 35 11.49 19.38 27.01
N LYS A 36 12.20 18.87 26.01
CA LYS A 36 12.70 19.68 24.89
C LYS A 36 11.56 20.09 23.96
N LEU A 37 10.66 19.15 23.66
CA LEU A 37 9.45 19.38 22.88
C LEU A 37 8.56 20.47 23.52
N GLU A 38 8.36 20.39 24.84
CA GLU A 38 7.59 21.38 25.62
C GLU A 38 8.15 22.81 25.47
N ARG A 39 9.47 22.93 25.33
CA ARG A 39 10.22 24.20 25.23
C ARG A 39 10.51 24.63 23.80
N GLU A 40 9.99 23.91 22.80
CA GLU A 40 10.27 24.15 21.37
C GLU A 40 11.76 24.06 21.02
N GLU A 41 12.52 23.31 21.81
CA GLU A 41 13.92 22.99 21.53
C GLU A 41 14.01 21.86 20.50
N TYR A 42 15.02 21.92 19.62
CA TYR A 42 15.23 20.86 18.65
C TYR A 42 15.48 19.51 19.34
N ILE A 43 14.65 18.53 18.97
CA ILE A 43 14.78 17.13 19.33
C ILE A 43 14.26 16.26 18.18
N TRP A 44 14.96 15.17 17.90
CA TRP A 44 14.61 14.32 16.76
C TRP A 44 13.47 13.36 17.13
N SER A 45 12.27 13.67 16.61
CA SER A 45 11.07 12.82 16.53
C SER A 45 10.77 11.94 17.77
N PRO A 46 10.71 12.48 19.00
CA PRO A 46 10.47 11.67 20.20
C PRO A 46 9.09 10.99 20.19
N GLN A 47 8.06 11.68 19.68
CA GLN A 47 6.73 11.12 19.54
C GLN A 47 6.68 9.98 18.51
N TYR A 48 7.33 10.10 17.35
CA TYR A 48 7.47 9.00 16.39
C TYR A 48 8.04 7.72 17.01
N VAL A 49 9.08 7.86 17.83
CA VAL A 49 9.74 6.73 18.51
C VAL A 49 8.77 6.05 19.49
N MET A 50 8.03 6.85 20.25
CA MET A 50 6.98 6.34 21.14
C MET A 50 5.87 5.65 20.34
N HIS A 51 5.35 6.29 19.31
CA HIS A 51 4.34 5.73 18.41
C HIS A 51 4.70 4.32 17.95
N LYS A 52 5.94 4.08 17.47
CA LYS A 52 6.33 2.74 17.00
C LYS A 52 6.33 1.69 18.13
N THR A 53 6.67 2.10 19.34
CA THR A 53 6.64 1.23 20.53
C THR A 53 5.19 0.90 20.91
N LEU A 54 4.32 1.91 20.96
CA LEU A 54 2.91 1.74 21.30
C LEU A 54 2.15 0.93 20.25
N LEU A 55 2.36 1.23 18.96
CA LEU A 55 1.79 0.49 17.84
C LEU A 55 2.17 -1.00 17.90
N GLY A 56 3.44 -1.31 18.21
CA GLY A 56 3.90 -2.69 18.34
C GLY A 56 3.22 -3.45 19.48
N LEU A 57 3.05 -2.82 20.64
CA LEU A 57 2.32 -3.39 21.79
C LEU A 57 0.83 -3.55 21.48
N MET A 58 0.22 -2.57 20.83
CA MET A 58 -1.19 -2.59 20.44
C MET A 58 -1.47 -3.77 19.49
N HIS A 59 -0.63 -3.95 18.47
CA HIS A 59 -0.71 -5.10 17.56
C HIS A 59 -0.41 -6.44 18.24
N ALA A 60 0.47 -6.47 19.26
CA ALA A 60 0.72 -7.68 20.05
C ALA A 60 -0.52 -8.11 20.85
N TYR A 61 -1.29 -7.16 21.37
CA TYR A 61 -2.59 -7.43 21.97
C TYR A 61 -3.60 -7.87 20.90
N GLN A 62 -3.84 -7.03 19.87
CA GLN A 62 -4.89 -7.23 18.88
C GLN A 62 -4.73 -8.52 18.06
N TYR A 63 -3.53 -8.79 17.53
CA TYR A 63 -3.31 -9.91 16.61
C TYR A 63 -2.75 -11.16 17.27
N ALA A 64 -2.07 -11.03 18.42
CA ALA A 64 -1.48 -12.18 19.11
C ALA A 64 -2.16 -12.52 20.44
N GLY A 65 -3.11 -11.71 20.92
CA GLY A 65 -3.83 -11.94 22.18
C GLY A 65 -2.90 -11.90 23.40
N ILE A 66 -1.89 -11.03 23.39
CA ILE A 66 -0.96 -10.88 24.51
C ILE A 66 -1.49 -9.78 25.44
N GLU A 67 -2.33 -10.18 26.40
CA GLU A 67 -2.98 -9.29 27.39
C GLU A 67 -2.01 -8.36 28.14
N GLN A 68 -0.81 -8.87 28.45
CA GLN A 68 0.25 -8.10 29.09
C GLN A 68 0.64 -6.85 28.29
N SER A 69 0.53 -6.88 26.95
CA SER A 69 0.79 -5.71 26.13
C SER A 69 -0.21 -4.59 26.38
N LEU A 70 -1.48 -4.91 26.63
CA LEU A 70 -2.50 -3.91 26.99
C LEU A 70 -2.22 -3.28 28.35
N ALA A 71 -1.80 -4.07 29.34
CA ALA A 71 -1.41 -3.54 30.66
C ALA A 71 -0.21 -2.57 30.58
N ILE A 72 0.78 -2.86 29.73
CA ILE A 72 1.91 -1.95 29.49
C ILE A 72 1.42 -0.66 28.82
N LEU A 73 0.54 -0.77 27.81
CA LEU A 73 -0.06 0.39 27.13
C LEU A 73 -0.84 1.27 28.08
N ASP A 74 -1.59 0.66 29.00
CA ASP A 74 -2.35 1.37 30.03
C ASP A 74 -1.45 2.28 30.88
N GLY A 75 -0.35 1.72 31.40
CA GLY A 75 0.60 2.45 32.23
C GLY A 75 1.28 3.64 31.53
N ILE A 76 1.69 3.48 30.26
CA ILE A 76 2.26 4.61 29.50
C ILE A 76 1.20 5.63 29.10
N SER A 77 -0.05 5.20 28.93
CA SER A 77 -1.15 6.10 28.58
C SER A 77 -1.46 7.06 29.73
N ASP A 78 -1.38 6.60 30.98
CA ASP A 78 -1.54 7.47 32.15
C ASP A 78 -0.49 8.60 32.17
N TRP A 79 0.77 8.31 31.80
CA TRP A 79 1.80 9.34 31.63
C TRP A 79 1.45 10.34 30.52
N TYR A 80 0.90 9.86 29.41
CA TYR A 80 0.45 10.73 28.32
C TYR A 80 -0.74 11.60 28.74
N VAL A 81 -1.66 11.09 29.56
CA VAL A 81 -2.78 11.89 30.11
C VAL A 81 -2.24 13.07 30.92
N ASP A 82 -1.30 12.80 31.82
CA ASP A 82 -0.67 13.84 32.64
C ASP A 82 0.12 14.84 31.77
N TRP A 83 0.86 14.34 30.77
CA TRP A 83 1.64 15.18 29.87
C TRP A 83 0.76 16.09 29.00
N VAL A 84 -0.29 15.54 28.37
CA VAL A 84 -1.24 16.31 27.55
C VAL A 84 -1.92 17.39 28.38
N LYS A 85 -2.36 17.06 29.59
CA LYS A 85 -2.99 18.03 30.51
C LYS A 85 -2.04 19.17 30.89
N ASP A 86 -0.77 18.86 31.11
CA ASP A 86 0.25 19.88 31.36
C ASP A 86 0.49 20.77 30.13
N MET A 87 0.49 20.17 28.93
CA MET A 87 0.69 20.88 27.67
C MET A 87 -0.48 21.77 27.29
N GLU A 88 -1.72 21.38 27.58
CA GLU A 88 -2.90 22.23 27.36
C GLU A 88 -2.75 23.60 28.04
N VAL A 89 -2.07 23.66 29.20
CA VAL A 89 -1.82 24.91 29.93
C VAL A 89 -0.53 25.60 29.46
N LYS A 90 0.55 24.83 29.24
CA LYS A 90 1.89 25.40 29.01
C LYS A 90 2.17 25.70 27.55
N ASN A 91 1.91 24.73 26.67
CA ASN A 91 2.19 24.81 25.26
C ASN A 91 1.35 23.76 24.50
N PRO A 92 0.10 24.09 24.09
CA PRO A 92 -0.75 23.15 23.36
C PRO A 92 -0.10 22.66 22.06
N HIS A 93 0.78 23.46 21.47
CA HIS A 93 1.51 23.10 20.26
C HIS A 93 2.45 21.92 20.45
N ALA A 94 2.91 21.63 21.67
CA ALA A 94 3.81 20.51 21.92
C ALA A 94 3.23 19.16 21.46
N VAL A 95 1.91 18.97 21.58
CA VAL A 95 1.21 17.71 21.22
C VAL A 95 1.29 17.40 19.73
N TYR A 96 1.30 18.43 18.88
CA TYR A 96 1.38 18.32 17.41
C TYR A 96 2.68 18.92 16.85
N SER A 97 3.72 19.00 17.67
CA SER A 97 5.03 19.49 17.25
C SER A 97 5.97 18.36 16.83
N GLY A 98 6.71 18.61 15.75
CA GLY A 98 7.66 17.64 15.21
C GLY A 98 6.96 16.53 14.42
N GLU A 99 7.55 15.34 14.44
CA GLU A 99 6.98 14.13 13.84
C GLU A 99 6.42 13.24 14.96
N GLU A 100 5.10 13.20 15.04
CA GLU A 100 4.35 12.35 15.97
C GLU A 100 4.07 10.96 15.43
N GLY A 101 4.00 10.80 14.11
CA GLY A 101 3.55 9.55 13.52
C GLY A 101 2.07 9.31 13.80
N GLY A 102 1.67 8.06 14.03
CA GLY A 102 0.26 7.64 14.15
C GLY A 102 -0.26 7.66 15.58
N MET A 103 0.14 8.63 16.41
CA MET A 103 -0.33 8.70 17.81
C MET A 103 -1.85 8.81 17.90
N LEU A 104 -2.47 9.65 17.06
CA LEU A 104 -3.93 9.77 16.97
C LEU A 104 -4.59 8.42 16.63
N GLU A 105 -4.05 7.69 15.66
CA GLU A 105 -4.55 6.35 15.27
C GLU A 105 -4.44 5.35 16.43
N VAL A 106 -3.31 5.33 17.16
CA VAL A 106 -3.11 4.45 18.32
C VAL A 106 -4.12 4.75 19.42
N TRP A 107 -4.32 6.03 19.78
CA TRP A 107 -5.28 6.39 20.83
C TRP A 107 -6.73 6.08 20.45
N ALA A 108 -7.12 6.38 19.22
CA ALA A 108 -8.46 6.06 18.72
C ALA A 108 -8.71 4.53 18.68
N THR A 109 -7.70 3.75 18.28
CA THR A 109 -7.79 2.28 18.27
C THR A 109 -7.85 1.70 19.69
N LEU A 110 -7.07 2.23 20.64
CA LEU A 110 -7.16 1.80 22.03
C LEU A 110 -8.54 2.10 22.66
N TYR A 111 -9.18 3.21 22.28
CA TYR A 111 -10.56 3.47 22.67
C TYR A 111 -11.52 2.42 22.10
N GLU A 112 -11.41 2.09 20.81
CA GLU A 112 -12.23 1.04 20.19
C GLU A 112 -12.07 -0.32 20.88
N LEU A 113 -10.83 -0.68 21.23
CA LEU A 113 -10.51 -1.97 21.84
C LEU A 113 -10.95 -2.11 23.30
N THR A 114 -11.05 -1.00 24.06
CA THR A 114 -11.23 -1.03 25.52
C THR A 114 -12.52 -0.35 25.99
N GLY A 115 -13.04 0.60 25.24
CA GLY A 115 -14.11 1.50 25.66
C GLY A 115 -13.72 2.51 26.75
N GLU A 116 -12.45 2.60 27.12
CA GLU A 116 -12.02 3.52 28.19
C GLU A 116 -11.88 4.97 27.70
N GLU A 117 -12.65 5.88 28.31
CA GLU A 117 -12.72 7.30 27.93
C GLU A 117 -11.37 8.04 27.94
N LYS A 118 -10.38 7.57 28.71
CA LYS A 118 -9.04 8.18 28.72
C LYS A 118 -8.37 8.13 27.35
N TYR A 119 -8.58 7.06 26.57
CA TYR A 119 -8.00 6.94 25.24
C TYR A 119 -8.70 7.87 24.24
N LEU A 120 -10.01 8.06 24.36
CA LEU A 120 -10.73 9.05 23.56
C LEU A 120 -10.29 10.48 23.90
N ALA A 121 -10.05 10.78 25.18
CA ALA A 121 -9.52 12.07 25.60
C ALA A 121 -8.12 12.32 25.02
N LEU A 122 -7.24 11.31 25.03
CA LEU A 122 -5.93 11.37 24.39
C LEU A 122 -6.05 11.58 22.88
N ALA A 123 -6.93 10.86 22.19
CA ALA A 123 -7.16 11.05 20.75
C ALA A 123 -7.60 12.49 20.43
N LYS A 124 -8.55 13.04 21.20
CA LYS A 124 -9.04 14.43 21.04
C LYS A 124 -7.96 15.50 21.25
N ALA A 125 -6.90 15.21 22.00
CA ALA A 125 -5.78 16.13 22.15
C ALA A 125 -5.03 16.41 20.83
N TYR A 126 -5.18 15.52 19.84
CA TYR A 126 -4.56 15.61 18.52
C TYR A 126 -5.51 16.21 17.46
N ASP A 127 -6.61 16.86 17.84
CA ASP A 127 -7.66 17.31 16.90
C ASP A 127 -7.36 18.62 16.15
N HIS A 128 -6.44 19.45 16.63
CA HIS A 128 -6.24 20.80 16.09
C HIS A 128 -4.87 21.08 15.41
N PRO A 129 -4.18 20.12 14.76
CA PRO A 129 -2.94 20.39 14.06
C PRO A 129 -3.18 21.31 12.86
N SER A 130 -2.14 22.05 12.47
CA SER A 130 -2.23 22.99 11.34
C SER A 130 -2.58 22.33 10.00
N ILE A 131 -2.28 21.03 9.84
CA ILE A 131 -2.60 20.26 8.65
C ILE A 131 -4.13 20.12 8.47
N PHE A 132 -4.87 19.78 9.52
CA PHE A 132 -6.33 19.64 9.46
C PHE A 132 -6.99 20.97 9.14
N ARG A 133 -6.57 22.06 9.80
CA ARG A 133 -7.09 23.40 9.51
C ARG A 133 -6.95 23.77 8.03
N LYS A 134 -5.77 23.53 7.43
CA LYS A 134 -5.55 23.84 6.01
C LYS A 134 -6.43 22.98 5.09
N LEU A 135 -6.61 21.70 5.41
CA LEU A 135 -7.46 20.79 4.65
C LEU A 135 -8.94 21.21 4.74
N GLU A 136 -9.42 21.58 5.92
CA GLU A 136 -10.78 22.13 6.15
C GLU A 136 -11.03 23.43 5.39
N GLU A 137 -10.00 24.27 5.26
CA GLU A 137 -10.03 25.48 4.42
C GLU A 137 -9.96 25.17 2.90
N GLY A 138 -9.87 23.90 2.51
CA GLY A 138 -9.75 23.47 1.11
C GLY A 138 -8.39 23.84 0.49
N LYS A 139 -7.32 23.84 1.29
CA LYS A 139 -5.96 24.22 0.86
C LYS A 139 -4.98 23.06 0.96
N ASP A 140 -3.98 23.08 0.08
CA ASP A 140 -2.86 22.14 0.14
C ASP A 140 -2.03 22.36 1.42
N ALA A 141 -2.03 21.34 2.27
CA ALA A 141 -1.28 21.31 3.53
C ALA A 141 0.08 20.59 3.42
N LEU A 142 0.41 20.03 2.25
CA LEU A 142 1.43 19.01 2.09
C LEU A 142 2.69 19.50 1.36
N THR A 143 2.57 20.38 0.36
CA THR A 143 3.73 20.81 -0.44
C THR A 143 4.89 21.28 0.44
N ASN A 144 6.09 20.72 0.20
CA ASN A 144 7.32 21.00 0.95
C ASN A 144 7.29 20.59 2.45
N CYS A 145 6.31 19.78 2.86
CA CYS A 145 6.29 19.10 4.16
C CYS A 145 6.88 17.69 4.03
N HIS A 146 7.41 17.17 5.13
CA HIS A 146 7.92 15.81 5.21
C HIS A 146 6.77 14.81 5.01
N ALA A 147 6.83 14.03 3.93
CA ALA A 147 5.70 13.26 3.43
C ALA A 147 5.26 12.19 4.41
N ASN A 148 6.19 11.31 4.80
CA ASN A 148 5.90 10.22 5.71
C ASN A 148 5.49 10.68 7.13
N ALA A 149 5.86 11.89 7.53
CA ALA A 149 5.42 12.46 8.81
C ALA A 149 3.97 12.95 8.75
N SER A 150 3.52 13.39 7.58
CA SER A 150 2.18 13.95 7.40
C SER A 150 1.07 12.91 7.23
N ILE A 151 1.35 11.76 6.60
CA ILE A 151 0.31 10.75 6.27
C ILE A 151 -0.35 10.13 7.50
N PRO A 152 0.36 9.84 8.60
CA PRO A 152 -0.26 9.29 9.80
C PRO A 152 -1.36 10.17 10.41
N TRP A 153 -1.37 11.47 10.14
CA TRP A 153 -2.51 12.34 10.50
C TRP A 153 -3.80 11.92 9.78
N ALA A 154 -3.70 11.57 8.50
CA ALA A 154 -4.84 11.08 7.73
C ALA A 154 -5.29 9.68 8.19
N HIS A 155 -4.38 8.82 8.65
CA HIS A 155 -4.74 7.55 9.31
C HIS A 155 -5.49 7.80 10.61
N GLY A 156 -5.00 8.73 11.43
CA GLY A 156 -5.69 9.14 12.65
C GLY A 156 -7.08 9.70 12.37
N ALA A 157 -7.23 10.56 11.36
CA ALA A 157 -8.54 11.05 10.93
C ALA A 157 -9.45 9.91 10.45
N ALA A 158 -8.95 9.01 9.59
CA ALA A 158 -9.74 7.86 9.15
C ALA A 158 -10.19 6.98 10.32
N LYS A 159 -9.31 6.71 11.29
CA LYS A 159 -9.67 5.93 12.48
C LYS A 159 -10.67 6.64 13.37
N MET A 160 -10.56 7.96 13.53
CA MET A 160 -11.55 8.77 14.24
C MET A 160 -12.93 8.68 13.57
N TYR A 161 -13.00 8.64 12.24
CA TYR A 161 -14.27 8.43 11.54
C TYR A 161 -14.88 7.05 11.88
N GLU A 162 -14.09 5.98 11.89
CA GLU A 162 -14.59 4.64 12.23
C GLU A 162 -15.23 4.59 13.62
N ILE A 163 -14.62 5.23 14.62
CA ILE A 163 -15.10 5.15 16.01
C ILE A 163 -16.19 6.17 16.35
N THR A 164 -16.33 7.27 15.58
CA THR A 164 -17.28 8.35 15.89
C THR A 164 -18.43 8.48 14.90
N GLY A 165 -18.25 8.04 13.65
CA GLY A 165 -19.16 8.31 12.55
C GLY A 165 -19.21 9.79 12.11
N ASP A 166 -18.35 10.66 12.63
CA ASP A 166 -18.35 12.09 12.29
C ASP A 166 -17.69 12.34 10.93
N ASP A 167 -18.51 12.78 9.96
CA ASP A 167 -18.10 13.04 8.57
C ASP A 167 -16.98 14.07 8.43
N ARG A 168 -16.73 14.93 9.44
CA ARG A 168 -15.54 15.82 9.46
C ARG A 168 -14.26 15.01 9.30
N TRP A 169 -14.14 13.90 10.02
CA TRP A 169 -12.96 13.04 10.01
C TRP A 169 -12.77 12.32 8.68
N LYS A 170 -13.87 11.80 8.10
CA LYS A 170 -13.86 11.21 6.77
C LYS A 170 -13.39 12.23 5.73
N LYS A 171 -13.95 13.44 5.79
CA LYS A 171 -13.62 14.53 4.87
C LYS A 171 -12.14 14.93 4.96
N LEU A 172 -11.56 14.96 6.16
CA LEU A 172 -10.12 15.22 6.34
C LEU A 172 -9.25 14.15 5.65
N ALA A 173 -9.60 12.87 5.78
CA ALA A 173 -8.89 11.78 5.12
C ALA A 173 -9.03 11.84 3.58
N GLU A 174 -10.25 12.12 3.08
CA GLU A 174 -10.52 12.31 1.64
C GLU A 174 -9.77 13.52 1.06
N ASP A 175 -9.79 14.65 1.76
CA ASP A 175 -9.09 15.88 1.36
C ASP A 175 -7.56 15.68 1.35
N PHE A 176 -7.02 14.96 2.35
CA PHE A 176 -5.61 14.59 2.35
C PHE A 176 -5.25 13.78 1.10
N PHE A 177 -6.01 12.71 0.79
CA PHE A 177 -5.75 11.89 -0.40
C PHE A 177 -5.90 12.70 -1.70
N ARG A 178 -6.92 13.56 -1.79
CA ARG A 178 -7.11 14.46 -2.94
C ARG A 178 -5.88 15.32 -3.19
N PHE A 179 -5.35 15.99 -2.16
CA PHE A 179 -4.15 16.83 -2.29
C PHE A 179 -2.85 16.02 -2.42
N ALA A 180 -2.79 14.79 -1.90
CA ALA A 180 -1.60 13.94 -1.98
C ALA A 180 -1.47 13.21 -3.33
N VAL A 181 -2.60 12.84 -3.96
CA VAL A 181 -2.65 11.97 -5.15
C VAL A 181 -3.31 12.69 -6.31
N THR A 182 -4.59 13.05 -6.19
CA THR A 182 -5.41 13.52 -7.33
C THR A 182 -4.89 14.85 -7.89
N GLU A 183 -4.77 15.86 -7.03
CA GLU A 183 -4.31 17.20 -7.42
C GLU A 183 -2.80 17.23 -7.64
N ARG A 184 -2.03 16.50 -6.81
CA ARG A 184 -0.57 16.48 -6.93
C ARG A 184 -0.08 15.67 -8.12
N GLY A 185 -0.80 14.63 -8.52
CA GLY A 185 -0.27 13.60 -9.42
C GLY A 185 0.72 12.68 -8.74
N THR A 186 1.09 11.61 -9.44
CA THR A 186 2.04 10.59 -9.00
C THR A 186 3.12 10.43 -10.06
N TYR A 187 4.26 9.84 -9.70
CA TYR A 187 5.08 9.14 -10.68
C TYR A 187 4.31 7.93 -11.23
N CYS A 188 4.75 7.37 -12.37
CA CYS A 188 4.22 6.13 -12.94
C CYS A 188 4.27 4.94 -11.96
N THR A 189 5.09 5.01 -10.93
CA THR A 189 5.21 4.00 -9.87
C THR A 189 4.21 4.19 -8.71
N GLY A 190 3.43 5.28 -8.70
CA GLY A 190 2.43 5.58 -7.69
C GLY A 190 2.88 6.52 -6.56
N GLY A 191 4.19 6.65 -6.31
CA GLY A 191 4.75 7.58 -5.34
C GLY A 191 4.67 9.04 -5.77
N GLN A 192 4.74 9.97 -4.81
CA GLN A 192 4.55 11.41 -5.04
C GLN A 192 5.60 12.30 -4.36
N ASN A 193 6.66 11.71 -3.79
CA ASN A 193 7.66 12.46 -3.03
C ASN A 193 9.05 12.37 -3.66
N ALA A 194 9.90 13.34 -3.30
CA ALA A 194 11.31 13.34 -3.61
C ALA A 194 12.09 13.87 -2.40
N GLY A 195 13.14 13.16 -2.02
CA GLY A 195 13.98 13.50 -0.87
C GLY A 195 13.22 13.51 0.46
N GLU A 196 12.16 12.71 0.59
CA GLU A 196 11.22 12.65 1.75
C GLU A 196 10.16 13.76 1.79
N PHE A 197 10.18 14.72 0.86
CA PHE A 197 9.23 15.83 0.85
C PHE A 197 8.22 15.69 -0.29
N TRP A 198 6.98 16.13 -0.04
CA TRP A 198 5.97 16.22 -1.09
C TRP A 198 6.44 17.16 -2.20
N VAL A 199 6.51 16.64 -3.43
CA VAL A 199 6.81 17.48 -4.61
C VAL A 199 5.61 18.39 -4.89
N PRO A 200 5.79 19.62 -5.41
CA PRO A 200 4.66 20.48 -5.77
C PRO A 200 3.70 19.81 -6.77
N PRO A 201 2.42 20.21 -6.80
CA PRO A 201 1.44 19.59 -7.67
C PRO A 201 1.85 19.63 -9.15
N LYS A 202 1.79 18.45 -9.79
CA LYS A 202 2.08 18.21 -11.21
C LYS A 202 3.51 18.57 -11.63
N MET A 203 4.47 18.57 -10.70
CA MET A 203 5.89 18.91 -10.95
C MET A 203 6.83 17.71 -10.86
N GLN A 204 6.35 16.48 -11.10
CA GLN A 204 7.13 15.26 -10.90
C GLN A 204 8.40 15.22 -11.77
N GLY A 205 8.37 15.74 -13.00
CA GLY A 205 9.49 15.80 -13.93
C GLY A 205 10.67 16.60 -13.39
N HIS A 206 10.42 17.80 -12.85
CA HIS A 206 11.46 18.65 -12.27
C HIS A 206 12.20 17.99 -11.08
N PHE A 207 11.57 17.01 -10.43
CA PHE A 207 12.11 16.34 -9.24
C PHE A 207 12.61 14.92 -9.51
N LEU A 208 12.70 14.47 -10.77
CA LEU A 208 13.32 13.18 -11.10
C LEU A 208 14.80 13.15 -10.64
N GLY A 209 15.20 12.07 -9.97
CA GLY A 209 16.51 11.97 -9.34
C GLY A 209 16.81 10.61 -8.69
N ASP A 210 17.77 10.61 -7.77
CA ASP A 210 18.17 9.39 -7.02
C ASP A 210 17.35 9.15 -5.75
N ARG A 211 16.53 10.13 -5.34
CA ARG A 211 15.81 10.11 -4.06
C ARG A 211 14.30 10.22 -4.24
N ASN A 212 13.75 9.67 -5.31
CA ASN A 212 12.30 9.62 -5.51
C ASN A 212 11.69 8.48 -4.69
N GLN A 213 10.39 8.60 -4.42
CA GLN A 213 9.55 7.54 -3.85
C GLN A 213 10.19 6.82 -2.64
N GLU A 214 10.11 7.47 -1.49
CA GLU A 214 10.38 6.81 -0.21
C GLU A 214 9.39 5.68 0.05
N PHE A 215 9.87 4.51 0.48
CA PHE A 215 9.01 3.35 0.72
C PHE A 215 7.94 3.59 1.81
N CYS A 216 8.26 4.27 2.91
CA CYS A 216 7.28 4.49 3.98
C CYS A 216 6.09 5.34 3.52
N THR A 217 6.36 6.31 2.64
CA THR A 217 5.32 7.14 2.02
C THR A 217 4.37 6.27 1.18
N VAL A 218 4.90 5.36 0.37
CA VAL A 218 4.09 4.42 -0.42
C VAL A 218 3.23 3.53 0.48
N TYR A 219 3.83 2.89 1.47
CA TYR A 219 3.12 2.03 2.42
C TYR A 219 1.98 2.78 3.13
N ASN A 220 2.27 3.97 3.67
CA ASN A 220 1.27 4.73 4.41
C ASN A 220 0.17 5.28 3.49
N MET A 221 0.48 5.65 2.24
CA MET A 221 -0.56 6.02 1.27
C MET A 221 -1.43 4.84 0.85
N VAL A 222 -0.89 3.63 0.75
CA VAL A 222 -1.68 2.40 0.52
C VAL A 222 -2.63 2.14 1.69
N ARG A 223 -2.19 2.30 2.95
CA ARG A 223 -3.08 2.22 4.12
C ARG A 223 -4.19 3.27 4.09
N LEU A 224 -3.87 4.51 3.68
CA LEU A 224 -4.89 5.55 3.56
C LEU A 224 -5.91 5.23 2.46
N ALA A 225 -5.44 4.73 1.32
CA ALA A 225 -6.31 4.27 0.23
C ALA A 225 -7.23 3.12 0.68
N ASP A 226 -6.73 2.20 1.50
CA ASP A 226 -7.56 1.13 2.09
C ASP A 226 -8.69 1.67 2.98
N TYR A 227 -8.40 2.59 3.91
CA TYR A 227 -9.44 3.26 4.70
C TYR A 227 -10.52 3.87 3.80
N LEU A 228 -10.09 4.67 2.81
CA LEU A 228 -11.02 5.36 1.91
C LEU A 228 -11.79 4.38 1.02
N TYR A 229 -11.17 3.27 0.61
CA TYR A 229 -11.83 2.20 -0.10
C TYR A 229 -12.94 1.59 0.75
N ARG A 230 -12.66 1.23 2.00
CA ARG A 230 -13.66 0.68 2.93
C ARG A 230 -14.80 1.66 3.24
N PHE A 231 -14.55 2.97 3.21
CA PHE A 231 -15.58 3.99 3.46
C PHE A 231 -16.46 4.33 2.25
N THR A 232 -16.02 4.01 1.03
CA THR A 232 -16.64 4.53 -0.19
C THR A 232 -16.91 3.49 -1.28
N GLY A 233 -16.23 2.35 -1.25
CA GLY A 233 -16.28 1.33 -2.30
C GLY A 233 -15.72 1.78 -3.66
N LYS A 234 -15.11 2.98 -3.77
CA LYS A 234 -14.67 3.52 -5.06
C LYS A 234 -13.44 2.76 -5.59
N ALA A 235 -13.56 2.23 -6.81
CA ALA A 235 -12.51 1.44 -7.46
C ALA A 235 -11.17 2.18 -7.62
N GLU A 236 -11.18 3.53 -7.68
CA GLU A 236 -9.96 4.35 -7.84
C GLU A 236 -8.94 4.15 -6.70
N TYR A 237 -9.41 3.89 -5.47
CA TYR A 237 -8.52 3.61 -4.35
C TYR A 237 -7.88 2.22 -4.50
N ALA A 238 -8.64 1.23 -4.96
CA ALA A 238 -8.11 -0.11 -5.23
C ALA A 238 -7.16 -0.13 -6.45
N ASP A 239 -7.40 0.70 -7.47
CA ASP A 239 -6.45 0.92 -8.57
C ASP A 239 -5.15 1.56 -8.06
N TYR A 240 -5.23 2.54 -7.15
CA TYR A 240 -4.05 3.14 -6.53
C TYR A 240 -3.27 2.13 -5.68
N ILE A 241 -3.98 1.28 -4.92
CA ILE A 241 -3.37 0.18 -4.17
C ILE A 241 -2.63 -0.75 -5.14
N GLU A 242 -3.30 -1.25 -6.18
CA GLU A 242 -2.71 -2.17 -7.18
C GLU A 242 -1.42 -1.60 -7.79
N LYS A 243 -1.45 -0.33 -8.24
CA LYS A 243 -0.29 0.36 -8.82
C LYS A 243 0.90 0.38 -7.86
N ASN A 244 0.65 0.63 -6.56
CA ASN A 244 1.71 0.68 -5.56
C ASN A 244 2.16 -0.72 -5.10
N LEU A 245 1.31 -1.75 -5.15
CA LEU A 245 1.72 -3.12 -4.85
C LEU A 245 2.77 -3.59 -5.86
N TYR A 246 2.54 -3.39 -7.16
CA TYR A 246 3.50 -3.79 -8.19
C TYR A 246 4.75 -2.89 -8.23
N ASN A 247 4.57 -1.57 -8.15
CA ASN A 247 5.65 -0.63 -8.49
C ASN A 247 6.28 0.06 -7.28
N GLY A 248 5.75 -0.18 -6.09
CA GLY A 248 6.30 0.28 -4.82
C GLY A 248 6.75 -0.91 -3.96
N PHE A 249 5.80 -1.76 -3.54
CA PHE A 249 6.05 -2.87 -2.62
C PHE A 249 7.03 -3.87 -3.23
N LEU A 250 6.70 -4.45 -4.38
CA LEU A 250 7.59 -5.41 -5.04
C LEU A 250 8.87 -4.74 -5.55
N ALA A 251 8.79 -3.51 -6.05
CA ALA A 251 9.96 -2.83 -6.61
C ALA A 251 11.00 -2.38 -5.58
N GLN A 252 10.60 -2.15 -4.33
CA GLN A 252 11.49 -1.65 -3.27
C GLN A 252 11.95 -2.73 -2.28
N GLN A 253 11.62 -3.99 -2.54
CA GLN A 253 12.16 -5.16 -1.85
C GLN A 253 13.09 -5.93 -2.79
N ASN A 254 14.31 -6.23 -2.34
CA ASN A 254 15.18 -7.11 -3.10
C ASN A 254 14.63 -8.54 -3.08
N LYS A 255 14.20 -9.07 -4.23
CA LYS A 255 13.56 -10.40 -4.35
C LYS A 255 14.40 -11.59 -3.88
N HIS A 256 15.73 -11.44 -3.78
CA HIS A 256 16.63 -12.51 -3.34
C HIS A 256 17.00 -12.43 -1.86
N THR A 257 17.09 -11.22 -1.31
CA THR A 257 17.61 -11.00 0.06
C THR A 257 16.55 -10.50 1.03
N GLY A 258 15.41 -10.02 0.53
CA GLY A 258 14.36 -9.34 1.31
C GLY A 258 14.74 -7.93 1.78
N LEU A 259 15.94 -7.45 1.45
CA LEU A 259 16.43 -6.15 1.92
C LEU A 259 15.71 -5.00 1.21
N PRO A 260 15.28 -3.95 1.93
CA PRO A 260 14.61 -2.81 1.34
C PRO A 260 15.59 -1.83 0.67
N THR A 261 15.10 -1.09 -0.32
CA THR A 261 15.69 0.19 -0.75
C THR A 261 14.87 1.34 -0.18
N TYR A 262 15.54 2.37 0.36
CA TYR A 262 14.87 3.48 1.01
C TYR A 262 14.09 4.33 0.00
N PHE A 263 14.79 4.79 -1.04
CA PHE A 263 14.24 5.49 -2.19
C PHE A 263 14.21 4.55 -3.39
N LEU A 264 13.25 4.75 -4.28
CA LEU A 264 13.25 4.19 -5.62
C LEU A 264 13.71 5.29 -6.61
N PRO A 265 14.97 5.27 -7.07
CA PRO A 265 15.47 6.31 -7.96
C PRO A 265 14.79 6.23 -9.33
N LEU A 266 14.43 7.39 -9.91
CA LEU A 266 13.67 7.46 -11.17
C LEU A 266 14.38 8.25 -12.28
N ARG A 267 15.59 8.78 -12.02
CA ARG A 267 16.44 9.32 -13.11
C ARG A 267 16.87 8.23 -14.08
N ALA A 268 17.22 8.62 -15.30
CA ALA A 268 17.79 7.69 -16.26
C ALA A 268 19.12 7.09 -15.77
N GLY A 269 19.34 5.81 -16.05
CA GLY A 269 20.52 5.07 -15.60
C GLY A 269 20.65 4.99 -14.07
N ALA A 270 19.52 4.96 -13.37
CA ALA A 270 19.48 4.80 -11.92
C ALA A 270 19.85 3.37 -11.51
N LYS A 271 20.21 3.20 -10.24
CA LYS A 271 20.44 1.89 -9.63
C LYS A 271 19.88 1.89 -8.21
N LYS A 272 19.17 0.82 -7.83
CA LYS A 272 18.61 0.67 -6.49
C LYS A 272 19.74 0.54 -5.45
N LYS A 273 19.55 1.14 -4.28
CA LYS A 273 20.49 1.02 -3.16
C LYS A 273 19.86 0.22 -2.03
N TRP A 274 20.27 -1.04 -1.93
CA TRP A 274 19.84 -1.94 -0.87
C TRP A 274 20.51 -1.59 0.46
N GLY A 275 19.75 -1.68 1.55
CA GLY A 275 20.35 -1.63 2.88
C GLY A 275 21.12 -2.92 3.21
N THR A 276 21.67 -2.98 4.42
CA THR A 276 22.41 -4.13 4.95
C THR A 276 21.65 -4.84 6.08
N LYS A 277 21.87 -6.16 6.22
CA LYS A 277 21.18 -7.01 7.22
C LYS A 277 21.28 -6.51 8.67
N THR A 278 22.38 -5.84 9.06
CA THR A 278 22.66 -5.51 10.47
C THR A 278 23.32 -4.15 10.70
N ARG A 279 23.46 -3.29 9.68
CA ARG A 279 24.13 -1.98 9.83
C ARG A 279 23.25 -0.79 9.46
N ASP A 280 22.10 -1.03 8.80
CA ASP A 280 21.15 0.01 8.44
C ASP A 280 19.83 -0.21 9.19
N PHE A 281 19.31 0.86 9.82
CA PHE A 281 18.10 0.82 10.64
C PHE A 281 17.20 2.03 10.36
N TRP A 282 17.04 2.37 9.08
CA TRP A 282 16.17 3.46 8.66
C TRP A 282 14.69 3.11 8.83
N CYS A 283 13.79 4.10 8.81
CA CYS A 283 12.34 3.87 8.96
C CYS A 283 11.79 2.79 8.00
N CYS A 284 12.24 2.78 6.73
CA CYS A 284 11.80 1.82 5.72
C CYS A 284 12.09 0.35 6.08
N TYR A 285 13.05 0.06 6.97
CA TYR A 285 13.25 -1.30 7.48
C TYR A 285 12.07 -1.78 8.31
N GLY A 286 11.62 -0.96 9.26
CA GLY A 286 10.46 -1.28 10.09
C GLY A 286 9.20 -1.40 9.24
N THR A 287 9.01 -0.45 8.32
CA THR A 287 7.85 -0.43 7.43
C THR A 287 7.82 -1.59 6.45
N MET A 288 8.97 -2.01 5.90
CA MET A 288 9.02 -3.16 4.99
C MET A 288 8.51 -4.44 5.66
N VAL A 289 8.87 -4.67 6.92
CA VAL A 289 8.35 -5.84 7.65
C VAL A 289 6.82 -5.79 7.79
N GLN A 290 6.26 -4.62 8.09
CA GLN A 290 4.81 -4.44 8.21
C GLN A 290 4.09 -4.59 6.85
N ALA A 291 4.66 -4.01 5.80
CA ALA A 291 4.11 -4.04 4.45
C ALA A 291 3.87 -5.46 3.94
N GLN A 292 4.77 -6.40 4.23
CA GLN A 292 4.64 -7.79 3.79
C GLN A 292 3.50 -8.55 4.49
N THR A 293 2.86 -7.97 5.50
CA THR A 293 1.72 -8.58 6.20
C THR A 293 0.36 -8.09 5.70
N LEU A 294 0.31 -7.01 4.90
CA LEU A 294 -0.95 -6.36 4.50
C LEU A 294 -1.69 -7.05 3.35
N TYR A 295 -1.02 -7.88 2.54
CA TYR A 295 -1.62 -8.40 1.30
C TYR A 295 -3.00 -9.05 1.48
N PRO A 296 -3.24 -9.92 2.49
CA PRO A 296 -4.55 -10.57 2.66
C PRO A 296 -5.69 -9.57 2.88
N GLU A 297 -5.45 -8.52 3.67
CA GLU A 297 -6.46 -7.50 4.02
C GLU A 297 -6.84 -6.63 2.81
N LEU A 298 -5.96 -6.51 1.83
CA LEU A 298 -6.19 -5.71 0.63
C LEU A 298 -6.93 -6.49 -0.48
N CYS A 299 -7.02 -7.82 -0.38
CA CYS A 299 -7.51 -8.66 -1.48
C CYS A 299 -9.04 -8.70 -1.58
N CYS A 300 -9.73 -8.79 -0.45
CA CYS A 300 -11.17 -9.07 -0.42
C CYS A 300 -11.89 -8.28 0.66
N PHE A 301 -13.08 -7.80 0.33
CA PHE A 301 -13.91 -6.95 1.19
C PHE A 301 -15.36 -7.46 1.17
N SER A 302 -16.04 -7.37 2.31
CA SER A 302 -17.45 -7.77 2.43
C SER A 302 -18.35 -6.57 2.71
N GLU A 303 -19.43 -6.44 1.94
CA GLU A 303 -20.55 -5.53 2.22
C GLU A 303 -21.72 -6.37 2.74
N GLU A 304 -21.73 -6.64 4.04
CA GLU A 304 -22.70 -7.57 4.66
C GLU A 304 -24.17 -7.15 4.43
N GLU A 305 -24.45 -5.85 4.50
CA GLU A 305 -25.80 -5.30 4.30
C GLU A 305 -26.35 -5.52 2.89
N LYS A 306 -25.47 -5.66 1.89
CA LYS A 306 -25.83 -5.88 0.48
C LYS A 306 -25.63 -7.33 0.03
N ASP A 307 -25.26 -8.21 0.95
CA ASP A 307 -24.90 -9.60 0.67
C ASP A 307 -23.90 -9.72 -0.50
N ARG A 308 -22.84 -8.92 -0.42
CA ARG A 308 -21.88 -8.74 -1.52
C ARG A 308 -20.45 -8.96 -1.04
N LEU A 309 -19.73 -9.82 -1.77
CA LEU A 309 -18.30 -10.06 -1.58
C LEU A 309 -17.53 -9.43 -2.74
N VAL A 310 -16.54 -8.61 -2.44
CA VAL A 310 -15.76 -7.84 -3.42
C VAL A 310 -14.33 -8.35 -3.47
N ILE A 311 -13.84 -8.65 -4.66
CA ILE A 311 -12.43 -8.92 -4.94
C ILE A 311 -11.78 -7.63 -5.43
N GLY A 312 -10.94 -7.04 -4.57
CA GLY A 312 -10.25 -5.78 -4.83
C GLY A 312 -8.87 -5.97 -5.46
N GLN A 313 -8.14 -7.03 -5.12
CA GLN A 313 -6.81 -7.31 -5.67
C GLN A 313 -6.71 -8.75 -6.18
N TYR A 314 -6.01 -8.91 -7.30
CA TYR A 314 -5.87 -10.18 -8.00
C TYR A 314 -4.57 -10.89 -7.62
N ILE A 315 -4.51 -11.31 -6.36
CA ILE A 315 -3.39 -12.04 -5.78
C ILE A 315 -3.90 -13.43 -5.36
N PRO A 316 -3.23 -14.54 -5.74
CA PRO A 316 -3.65 -15.88 -5.36
C PRO A 316 -3.91 -15.99 -3.85
N SER A 317 -5.15 -16.26 -3.49
CA SER A 317 -5.63 -16.19 -2.11
C SER A 317 -6.97 -16.93 -1.95
N GLU A 318 -7.36 -17.17 -0.71
CA GLU A 318 -8.66 -17.74 -0.37
C GLU A 318 -9.28 -16.93 0.76
N VAL A 319 -10.57 -16.65 0.64
CA VAL A 319 -11.38 -15.99 1.67
C VAL A 319 -12.50 -16.94 2.11
N THR A 320 -12.73 -16.99 3.41
CA THR A 320 -13.95 -17.56 3.99
C THR A 320 -14.79 -16.41 4.54
N TRP A 321 -16.05 -16.36 4.14
CA TRP A 321 -17.00 -15.33 4.55
C TRP A 321 -18.31 -15.98 5.05
N GLY A 322 -18.90 -15.41 6.10
CA GLY A 322 -20.07 -15.98 6.78
C GLY A 322 -19.75 -17.21 7.66
N GLU A 323 -20.76 -17.67 8.38
CA GLU A 323 -20.64 -18.78 9.34
C GLU A 323 -21.73 -19.84 9.14
N GLY A 324 -21.48 -21.05 9.68
CA GLY A 324 -22.43 -22.16 9.65
C GLY A 324 -22.89 -22.52 8.24
N GLU A 325 -24.21 -22.61 8.04
CA GLU A 325 -24.83 -22.91 6.74
C GLU A 325 -24.70 -21.76 5.71
N LYS A 326 -24.34 -20.55 6.14
CA LYS A 326 -24.11 -19.39 5.26
C LYS A 326 -22.65 -19.23 4.83
N ARG A 327 -21.78 -20.17 5.22
CA ARG A 327 -20.35 -20.13 4.91
C ARG A 327 -20.12 -20.16 3.39
N VAL A 328 -19.35 -19.21 2.92
CA VAL A 328 -18.87 -19.08 1.54
C VAL A 328 -17.35 -19.17 1.56
N THR A 329 -16.78 -19.92 0.63
CA THR A 329 -15.34 -19.93 0.37
C THR A 329 -15.10 -19.51 -1.08
N VAL A 330 -14.29 -18.48 -1.29
CA VAL A 330 -13.85 -18.05 -2.61
C VAL A 330 -12.33 -18.14 -2.68
N SER A 331 -11.83 -18.96 -3.60
CA SER A 331 -10.40 -19.08 -3.88
C SER A 331 -10.12 -18.42 -5.24
N GLN A 332 -9.04 -17.65 -5.33
CA GLN A 332 -8.59 -17.00 -6.57
C GLN A 332 -7.16 -17.44 -6.92
N SER A 333 -6.87 -17.58 -8.21
CA SER A 333 -5.54 -17.87 -8.74
C SER A 333 -5.39 -17.32 -10.15
N VAL A 334 -4.17 -17.34 -10.69
CA VAL A 334 -3.97 -17.17 -12.14
C VAL A 334 -4.29 -18.47 -12.85
N ASP A 335 -4.97 -18.40 -13.99
CA ASP A 335 -5.32 -19.54 -14.83
C ASP A 335 -4.24 -19.77 -15.91
N MET A 336 -2.99 -19.77 -15.47
CA MET A 336 -1.82 -19.94 -16.33
C MET A 336 -1.09 -21.22 -15.95
N LYS A 337 -0.54 -21.92 -16.95
CA LYS A 337 0.32 -23.08 -16.70
C LYS A 337 1.45 -22.70 -15.74
N SER A 338 1.56 -23.46 -14.67
CA SER A 338 2.65 -23.38 -13.70
C SER A 338 3.36 -24.72 -13.64
N TYR A 339 4.63 -24.74 -13.23
CA TYR A 339 5.41 -25.98 -13.18
C TYR A 339 4.84 -27.05 -12.22
N ASN A 340 4.03 -26.63 -11.25
CA ASN A 340 3.36 -27.54 -10.32
C ASN A 340 2.04 -28.10 -10.88
N ALA A 341 1.59 -27.65 -12.06
CA ALA A 341 0.48 -28.26 -12.78
C ALA A 341 0.99 -29.54 -13.47
N GLN A 342 0.46 -30.71 -13.08
CA GLN A 342 0.97 -32.05 -13.42
C GLN A 342 0.94 -32.46 -14.92
N ALA A 343 0.93 -31.53 -15.86
CA ALA A 343 0.88 -31.83 -17.30
C ALA A 343 2.09 -31.23 -18.03
N PHE A 344 3.17 -32.01 -18.14
CA PHE A 344 4.34 -31.65 -18.96
C PHE A 344 4.05 -31.70 -20.47
N PHE A 345 2.98 -32.38 -20.88
CA PHE A 345 2.50 -32.43 -22.27
C PHE A 345 0.97 -32.53 -22.27
N ASP A 346 0.33 -31.52 -22.85
CA ASP A 346 -1.10 -31.56 -23.20
C ASP A 346 -1.20 -31.13 -24.67
N GLU A 347 -1.50 -32.07 -25.56
CA GLU A 347 -1.64 -31.82 -27.00
C GLU A 347 -2.85 -30.93 -27.35
N LYS A 348 -3.76 -30.71 -26.39
CA LYS A 348 -4.94 -29.86 -26.52
C LYS A 348 -4.82 -28.56 -25.71
N ASP A 349 -3.61 -28.17 -25.36
CA ASP A 349 -3.37 -26.97 -24.57
C ASP A 349 -3.74 -25.70 -25.33
N GLU A 350 -4.89 -25.12 -24.98
CA GLU A 350 -5.33 -23.79 -25.42
C GLU A 350 -5.05 -22.71 -24.36
N SER A 351 -4.24 -23.01 -23.32
CA SER A 351 -4.01 -22.08 -22.21
C SER A 351 -3.34 -20.78 -22.67
N GLN A 352 -3.85 -19.67 -22.13
CA GLN A 352 -3.30 -18.35 -22.41
C GLN A 352 -2.08 -18.11 -21.52
N MET A 353 -1.02 -17.54 -22.08
CA MET A 353 0.20 -17.15 -21.34
C MET A 353 0.05 -15.80 -20.61
N SER A 354 -1.17 -15.37 -20.27
CA SER A 354 -1.42 -14.07 -19.66
C SER A 354 -1.69 -14.20 -18.18
N ARG A 355 -0.93 -13.47 -17.36
CA ARG A 355 -1.17 -13.37 -15.91
C ARG A 355 -2.51 -12.74 -15.52
N TRP A 356 -3.18 -12.09 -16.48
CA TRP A 356 -4.48 -11.45 -16.30
C TRP A 356 -5.65 -12.36 -16.67
N LEU A 357 -5.36 -13.63 -17.01
CA LEU A 357 -6.35 -14.70 -17.00
C LEU A 357 -6.43 -15.26 -15.59
N LEU A 358 -7.56 -15.05 -14.95
CA LEU A 358 -7.79 -15.38 -13.54
C LEU A 358 -8.85 -16.46 -13.43
N LYS A 359 -8.69 -17.30 -12.42
CA LYS A 359 -9.62 -18.36 -12.08
C LYS A 359 -10.09 -18.20 -10.65
N PHE A 360 -11.39 -18.33 -10.45
CA PHE A 360 -12.04 -18.32 -9.16
C PHE A 360 -12.81 -19.62 -8.96
N THR A 361 -12.76 -20.13 -7.73
CA THR A 361 -13.61 -21.24 -7.29
C THR A 361 -14.47 -20.72 -6.15
N VAL A 362 -15.79 -20.76 -6.34
CA VAL A 362 -16.77 -20.35 -5.35
C VAL A 362 -17.43 -21.61 -4.78
N LYS A 363 -17.33 -21.78 -3.47
CA LYS A 363 -17.99 -22.85 -2.71
C LYS A 363 -18.97 -22.24 -1.74
N ALA A 364 -20.26 -22.37 -2.03
CA ALA A 364 -21.35 -21.84 -1.24
C ALA A 364 -22.60 -22.72 -1.40
N ASN A 365 -23.67 -22.38 -0.66
CA ASN A 365 -25.00 -22.91 -0.89
C ASN A 365 -26.03 -21.81 -0.63
N ARG A 366 -25.81 -20.64 -1.24
CA ARG A 366 -26.64 -19.45 -1.05
C ARG A 366 -26.51 -18.48 -2.21
N HIS A 367 -27.55 -17.66 -2.37
CA HIS A 367 -27.52 -16.47 -3.21
C HIS A 367 -26.64 -15.38 -2.60
N PHE A 368 -25.79 -14.75 -3.41
CA PHE A 368 -25.07 -13.51 -3.07
C PHE A 368 -24.41 -12.91 -4.33
N THR A 369 -23.93 -11.68 -4.22
CA THR A 369 -23.20 -10.99 -5.31
C THR A 369 -21.69 -11.11 -5.12
N LEU A 370 -21.00 -11.73 -6.08
CA LEU A 370 -19.54 -11.67 -6.19
C LEU A 370 -19.16 -10.53 -7.15
N SER A 371 -18.47 -9.52 -6.64
CA SER A 371 -18.02 -8.36 -7.41
C SER A 371 -16.53 -8.39 -7.64
N LEU A 372 -16.12 -8.36 -8.91
CA LEU A 372 -14.72 -8.34 -9.30
C LEU A 372 -14.37 -6.93 -9.78
N ARG A 373 -13.38 -6.26 -9.17
CA ARG A 373 -12.96 -4.93 -9.62
C ARG A 373 -12.50 -5.00 -11.08
N VAL A 374 -13.06 -4.19 -11.98
CA VAL A 374 -12.51 -4.04 -13.33
C VAL A 374 -11.40 -2.99 -13.26
N PRO A 375 -10.11 -3.36 -13.36
CA PRO A 375 -9.04 -2.39 -13.19
C PRO A 375 -9.07 -1.31 -14.27
N ARG A 376 -8.70 -0.07 -13.92
CA ARG A 376 -8.72 1.05 -14.87
C ARG A 376 -7.84 0.86 -16.11
N TRP A 377 -6.79 0.04 -16.04
CA TRP A 377 -5.87 -0.20 -17.16
C TRP A 377 -6.44 -1.14 -18.24
N VAL A 378 -7.56 -1.80 -17.98
CA VAL A 378 -8.20 -2.74 -18.92
C VAL A 378 -8.61 -2.03 -20.20
N LYS A 379 -8.22 -2.57 -21.36
CA LYS A 379 -8.35 -1.92 -22.67
C LYS A 379 -9.68 -2.19 -23.38
N SER A 380 -10.33 -3.31 -23.07
CA SER A 380 -11.59 -3.74 -23.68
C SER A 380 -12.43 -4.51 -22.68
N ALA A 381 -13.68 -4.82 -23.03
CA ALA A 381 -14.58 -5.57 -22.14
C ALA A 381 -13.90 -6.85 -21.60
N PRO A 382 -13.96 -7.13 -20.29
CA PRO A 382 -13.48 -8.37 -19.71
C PRO A 382 -14.18 -9.58 -20.34
N GLU A 383 -13.44 -10.68 -20.52
CA GLU A 383 -14.03 -11.94 -20.99
C GLU A 383 -14.29 -12.82 -19.78
N VAL A 384 -15.55 -13.25 -19.61
CA VAL A 384 -16.00 -13.99 -18.42
C VAL A 384 -16.65 -15.29 -18.85
N THR A 385 -16.32 -16.37 -18.16
CA THR A 385 -17.06 -17.63 -18.22
C THR A 385 -17.39 -18.12 -16.81
N ILE A 386 -18.55 -18.74 -16.67
CA ILE A 386 -18.98 -19.42 -15.44
C ILE A 386 -19.27 -20.87 -15.83
N ASN A 387 -18.60 -21.83 -15.20
CA ASN A 387 -18.66 -23.25 -15.52
C ASN A 387 -18.46 -23.53 -17.03
N GLY A 388 -17.51 -22.81 -17.64
CA GLY A 388 -17.19 -22.91 -19.07
C GLY A 388 -18.19 -22.26 -20.03
N GLN A 389 -19.27 -21.65 -19.53
CA GLN A 389 -20.28 -20.97 -20.35
C GLN A 389 -20.19 -19.46 -20.22
N LYS A 390 -20.39 -18.74 -21.32
CA LYS A 390 -20.50 -17.27 -21.27
C LYS A 390 -21.82 -16.89 -20.59
N PRO A 391 -21.82 -16.04 -19.55
CA PRO A 391 -23.05 -15.56 -18.94
C PRO A 391 -23.87 -14.74 -19.95
N GLU A 392 -25.20 -14.81 -19.86
CA GLU A 392 -26.13 -14.13 -20.78
C GLU A 392 -25.98 -12.60 -20.72
N SER A 393 -25.71 -12.07 -19.53
CA SER A 393 -25.44 -10.67 -19.29
C SER A 393 -24.33 -10.51 -18.26
N VAL A 394 -23.50 -9.50 -18.47
CA VAL A 394 -22.45 -9.09 -17.56
C VAL A 394 -22.69 -7.64 -17.20
N GLU A 395 -22.99 -7.36 -15.93
CA GLU A 395 -23.17 -6.00 -15.44
C GLU A 395 -21.83 -5.45 -14.94
N ILE A 396 -21.40 -4.34 -15.52
CA ILE A 396 -20.26 -3.55 -15.02
C ILE A 396 -20.80 -2.21 -14.54
N THR A 397 -20.82 -2.00 -13.22
CA THR A 397 -21.28 -0.76 -12.60
C THR A 397 -20.25 -0.27 -11.58
N GLU A 398 -19.98 1.04 -11.60
CA GLU A 398 -19.05 1.73 -10.69
C GLU A 398 -17.63 1.10 -10.61
N GLY A 399 -17.18 0.48 -11.70
CA GLY A 399 -15.86 -0.17 -11.78
C GLY A 399 -15.84 -1.63 -11.31
N TYR A 400 -16.99 -2.28 -11.15
CA TYR A 400 -17.09 -3.68 -10.74
C TYR A 400 -17.91 -4.51 -11.71
N LEU A 401 -17.36 -5.66 -12.05
CA LEU A 401 -18.04 -6.77 -12.69
C LEU A 401 -18.86 -7.51 -11.62
N ASN A 402 -20.19 -7.38 -11.66
CA ASN A 402 -21.08 -7.94 -10.65
C ASN A 402 -21.69 -9.27 -11.14
N LEU A 403 -21.47 -10.33 -10.37
CA LEU A 403 -21.98 -11.67 -10.63
C LEU A 403 -22.93 -12.06 -9.49
N GLU A 404 -24.23 -11.88 -9.68
CA GLU A 404 -25.27 -12.20 -8.70
C GLU A 404 -25.97 -13.51 -9.06
N ARG A 405 -25.82 -14.53 -8.21
CA ARG A 405 -26.32 -15.89 -8.47
C ARG A 405 -26.54 -16.68 -7.18
N ASP A 406 -27.29 -17.78 -7.28
CA ASP A 406 -27.20 -18.91 -6.36
C ASP A 406 -25.91 -19.67 -6.62
N TRP A 407 -24.96 -19.59 -5.67
CA TRP A 407 -23.65 -20.20 -5.80
C TRP A 407 -23.61 -21.59 -5.16
N ALA A 408 -22.99 -22.54 -5.85
CA ALA A 408 -22.72 -23.90 -5.40
C ALA A 408 -21.21 -24.19 -5.37
N GLU A 409 -20.71 -25.13 -6.18
CA GLU A 409 -19.28 -25.33 -6.46
C GLU A 409 -18.95 -24.82 -7.86
N ASP A 410 -19.05 -23.50 -8.04
CA ASP A 410 -18.91 -22.86 -9.35
C ASP A 410 -17.47 -22.42 -9.63
N GLU A 411 -17.11 -22.51 -10.91
CA GLU A 411 -15.84 -22.02 -11.43
C GLU A 411 -16.07 -20.79 -12.32
N ILE A 412 -15.26 -19.75 -12.11
CA ILE A 412 -15.30 -18.54 -12.90
C ILE A 412 -13.93 -18.31 -13.51
N THR A 413 -13.85 -18.11 -14.82
CA THR A 413 -12.65 -17.61 -15.47
C THR A 413 -12.90 -16.18 -15.94
N VAL A 414 -11.98 -15.27 -15.63
CA VAL A 414 -12.03 -13.89 -16.06
C VAL A 414 -10.70 -13.50 -16.72
N TYR A 415 -10.77 -13.05 -17.96
CA TYR A 415 -9.64 -12.43 -18.64
C TYR A 415 -9.79 -10.90 -18.64
N PHE A 416 -8.76 -10.21 -18.17
CA PHE A 416 -8.64 -8.76 -18.27
C PHE A 416 -7.65 -8.38 -19.38
N PRO A 417 -8.11 -7.86 -20.54
CA PRO A 417 -7.24 -7.49 -21.64
C PRO A 417 -6.29 -6.33 -21.27
N ALA A 418 -5.02 -6.67 -21.03
CA ALA A 418 -3.93 -5.73 -20.82
C ALA A 418 -3.27 -5.33 -22.15
N GLY A 419 -2.65 -4.16 -22.17
CA GLY A 419 -1.87 -3.66 -23.30
C GLY A 419 -0.83 -2.63 -22.84
N LEU A 420 -0.01 -2.16 -23.76
CA LEU A 420 1.01 -1.17 -23.43
C LEU A 420 0.37 0.23 -23.31
N THR A 421 0.86 1.01 -22.35
CA THR A 421 0.52 2.42 -22.18
C THR A 421 1.77 3.25 -21.96
N LEU A 422 1.74 4.49 -22.47
CA LEU A 422 2.69 5.52 -22.14
C LEU A 422 2.08 6.44 -21.09
N GLU A 423 2.77 6.63 -19.97
CA GLU A 423 2.40 7.58 -18.92
C GLU A 423 3.42 8.73 -18.93
N ASN A 424 3.01 9.88 -19.45
CA ASN A 424 3.84 11.09 -19.46
C ASN A 424 3.84 11.80 -18.11
N LEU A 425 4.93 12.51 -17.84
CA LEU A 425 4.97 13.44 -16.72
C LEU A 425 4.27 14.75 -17.09
N PRO A 426 3.42 15.32 -16.21
CA PRO A 426 2.64 16.52 -16.55
C PRO A 426 3.50 17.75 -16.93
N ASP A 427 4.67 17.90 -16.31
CA ASP A 427 5.61 19.01 -16.48
C ASP A 427 6.81 18.68 -17.37
N ALA A 428 6.91 17.45 -17.87
CA ALA A 428 7.92 16.99 -18.81
C ALA A 428 7.25 16.05 -19.84
N PRO A 429 6.38 16.59 -20.72
CA PRO A 429 5.58 15.78 -21.65
C PRO A 429 6.43 15.03 -22.70
N GLU A 430 7.69 15.40 -22.88
CA GLU A 430 8.66 14.68 -23.70
C GLU A 430 9.13 13.36 -23.06
N LEU A 431 8.94 13.20 -21.74
CA LEU A 431 9.29 11.98 -21.01
C LEU A 431 8.04 11.11 -20.81
N ALA A 432 8.15 9.82 -21.09
CA ALA A 432 7.11 8.84 -20.77
C ALA A 432 7.68 7.56 -20.17
N ALA A 433 6.92 6.97 -19.24
CA ALA A 433 7.14 5.61 -18.78
C ALA A 433 6.26 4.63 -19.58
N VAL A 434 6.75 3.41 -19.78
CA VAL A 434 6.00 2.33 -20.42
C VAL A 434 5.41 1.43 -19.34
N LEU A 435 4.12 1.12 -19.44
CA LEU A 435 3.44 0.18 -18.54
C LEU A 435 2.74 -0.92 -19.34
N GLU A 436 2.68 -2.13 -18.78
CA GLU A 436 1.76 -3.19 -19.18
C GLU A 436 0.71 -3.36 -18.07
N GLY A 437 -0.55 -3.00 -18.35
CA GLY A 437 -1.57 -2.97 -17.30
C GLY A 437 -1.15 -2.02 -16.16
N PRO A 438 -1.05 -2.48 -14.90
CA PRO A 438 -0.58 -1.67 -13.79
C PRO A 438 0.95 -1.70 -13.62
N ILE A 439 1.68 -2.52 -14.39
CA ILE A 439 3.10 -2.82 -14.16
C ILE A 439 3.96 -1.84 -14.93
N VAL A 440 4.81 -1.09 -14.22
CA VAL A 440 5.84 -0.24 -14.82
C VAL A 440 6.96 -1.11 -15.36
N LEU A 441 7.30 -0.87 -16.62
CA LEU A 441 8.45 -1.47 -17.29
C LEU A 441 9.65 -0.53 -17.21
N ALA A 442 10.84 -1.10 -17.03
CA ALA A 442 12.10 -0.39 -17.00
C ALA A 442 13.05 -0.98 -18.05
N SER A 443 13.69 -0.12 -18.84
CA SER A 443 14.80 -0.54 -19.70
C SER A 443 16.03 -0.86 -18.85
N LEU A 444 16.68 -1.98 -19.11
CA LEU A 444 17.99 -2.31 -18.54
C LEU A 444 19.08 -1.50 -19.26
N SER A 445 19.24 -0.25 -18.83
CA SER A 445 20.08 0.76 -19.48
C SER A 445 20.68 1.70 -18.45
N ASP A 446 21.88 2.21 -18.74
CA ASP A 446 22.63 3.15 -17.91
C ASP A 446 22.43 4.62 -18.34
N ALA A 447 21.58 4.86 -19.33
CA ALA A 447 21.24 6.20 -19.82
C ALA A 447 19.83 6.22 -20.42
N ASP A 448 19.31 7.41 -20.72
CA ASP A 448 18.14 7.56 -21.58
C ASP A 448 18.59 7.48 -23.04
N ARG A 449 18.13 6.45 -23.75
CA ARG A 449 18.41 6.25 -25.18
C ARG A 449 17.24 6.66 -26.08
N GLY A 450 16.16 7.15 -25.48
CA GLY A 450 14.90 7.47 -26.12
C GLY A 450 14.14 6.25 -26.64
N LEU A 451 12.83 6.42 -26.83
CA LEU A 451 11.96 5.47 -27.49
C LEU A 451 11.37 6.11 -28.75
N LYS A 452 11.59 5.47 -29.89
CA LYS A 452 11.02 5.92 -31.17
C LYS A 452 9.67 5.26 -31.38
N ILE A 453 8.59 5.98 -31.14
CA ILE A 453 7.23 5.41 -31.16
C ILE A 453 6.39 6.15 -32.19
N THR A 454 6.14 5.50 -33.33
CA THR A 454 5.23 6.01 -34.36
C THR A 454 3.88 5.31 -34.25
N GLY A 455 2.89 5.97 -33.66
CA GLY A 455 1.55 5.38 -33.49
C GLY A 455 1.39 4.72 -32.13
N LYS A 456 1.14 3.41 -32.09
CA LYS A 456 0.89 2.68 -30.84
C LYS A 456 2.22 2.20 -30.22
N PRO A 457 2.33 2.11 -28.89
CA PRO A 457 3.54 1.59 -28.24
C PRO A 457 3.95 0.21 -28.74
N GLU A 458 2.97 -0.65 -29.05
CA GLU A 458 3.17 -2.00 -29.55
C GLU A 458 3.87 -2.03 -30.92
N ASP A 459 3.81 -0.96 -31.72
CA ASP A 459 4.51 -0.89 -33.01
C ASP A 459 6.05 -0.82 -32.83
N ALA A 460 6.50 -0.28 -31.69
CA ALA A 460 7.91 -0.08 -31.36
C ALA A 460 8.42 -0.98 -30.23
N ILE A 461 7.52 -1.57 -29.44
CA ILE A 461 7.86 -2.38 -28.25
C ILE A 461 7.14 -3.72 -28.37
N GLN A 462 7.91 -4.77 -28.65
CA GLN A 462 7.39 -6.10 -28.97
C GLN A 462 7.68 -7.08 -27.83
N PRO A 463 6.75 -7.99 -27.49
CA PRO A 463 6.95 -8.96 -26.43
C PRO A 463 8.11 -9.92 -26.76
N ARG A 464 8.90 -10.28 -25.74
CA ARG A 464 9.96 -11.29 -25.81
C ARG A 464 9.82 -12.24 -24.64
N TYR A 465 9.31 -13.43 -24.91
CA TYR A 465 9.16 -14.48 -23.91
C TYR A 465 10.36 -15.41 -23.93
N GLU A 466 10.94 -15.60 -22.75
CA GLU A 466 11.98 -16.60 -22.50
C GLU A 466 11.40 -17.65 -21.56
N HIS A 467 11.75 -18.90 -21.82
CA HIS A 467 11.35 -19.99 -20.94
C HIS A 467 12.19 -19.96 -19.65
N THR A 468 11.56 -20.08 -18.50
CA THR A 468 12.23 -20.12 -17.18
C THR A 468 11.99 -21.47 -16.51
N TYR A 469 12.71 -21.74 -15.43
CA TYR A 469 12.45 -22.88 -14.53
C TYR A 469 11.86 -22.42 -13.18
N ASP A 470 11.18 -21.27 -13.17
CA ASP A 470 10.54 -20.70 -11.98
C ASP A 470 9.09 -21.20 -11.83
N VAL A 471 8.26 -20.55 -11.01
CA VAL A 471 6.85 -20.95 -10.81
C VAL A 471 6.08 -21.02 -12.13
N PHE A 472 6.35 -20.07 -13.04
CA PHE A 472 5.74 -19.99 -14.36
C PHE A 472 6.78 -20.26 -15.46
N PRO A 473 6.49 -21.15 -16.42
CA PRO A 473 7.44 -21.60 -17.43
C PRO A 473 7.87 -20.51 -18.41
N TRP A 474 7.12 -19.42 -18.53
CA TRP A 474 7.44 -18.33 -19.45
C TRP A 474 7.50 -17.01 -18.70
N GLN A 475 8.56 -16.23 -18.96
CA GLN A 475 8.65 -14.86 -18.47
C GLN A 475 7.41 -14.07 -18.92
N GLN A 476 6.92 -13.23 -18.02
CA GLN A 476 5.79 -12.36 -18.25
C GLN A 476 6.27 -10.92 -18.36
N SER A 477 5.54 -10.08 -19.12
CA SER A 477 5.78 -8.63 -19.13
C SER A 477 7.20 -8.23 -19.57
N THR A 478 7.90 -9.06 -20.36
CA THR A 478 9.22 -8.77 -20.91
C THR A 478 9.09 -8.33 -22.37
N TYR A 479 9.73 -7.22 -22.72
CA TYR A 479 9.64 -6.62 -24.05
C TYR A 479 11.01 -6.22 -24.59
N GLN A 480 11.07 -5.99 -25.90
CA GLN A 480 12.22 -5.45 -26.58
C GLN A 480 11.79 -4.33 -27.53
N THR A 481 12.52 -3.22 -27.53
CA THR A 481 12.30 -2.18 -28.55
C THR A 481 12.72 -2.68 -29.94
N VAL A 482 12.04 -2.18 -30.98
CA VAL A 482 12.29 -2.49 -32.39
C VAL A 482 12.23 -1.21 -33.22
N GLY A 483 12.86 -1.20 -34.39
CA GLY A 483 12.78 -0.06 -35.32
C GLY A 483 13.58 1.18 -34.90
N GLN A 484 14.50 1.05 -33.92
CA GLN A 484 15.43 2.08 -33.48
C GLN A 484 16.89 1.63 -33.59
N ALA A 485 17.84 2.57 -33.45
CA ALA A 485 19.26 2.30 -33.68
C ALA A 485 19.88 1.33 -32.64
N GLN A 486 19.38 1.38 -31.40
CA GLN A 486 19.79 0.48 -30.32
C GLN A 486 18.55 -0.07 -29.64
N ASN A 487 18.39 -1.38 -29.65
CA ASN A 487 17.24 -2.01 -29.01
C ASN A 487 17.50 -2.16 -27.49
N GLU A 488 16.48 -1.88 -26.68
CA GLU A 488 16.53 -2.03 -25.22
C GLU A 488 15.60 -3.16 -24.77
N LYS A 489 16.04 -3.91 -23.77
CA LYS A 489 15.19 -4.91 -23.07
C LYS A 489 14.45 -4.19 -21.97
N LEU A 490 13.12 -4.25 -22.00
CA LEU A 490 12.25 -3.75 -20.94
C LEU A 490 11.76 -4.93 -20.10
N VAL A 491 11.86 -4.79 -18.78
CA VAL A 491 11.39 -5.78 -17.79
C VAL A 491 10.52 -5.08 -16.75
N PRO A 492 9.69 -5.80 -16.00
CA PRO A 492 9.00 -5.20 -14.85
C PRO A 492 9.98 -4.55 -13.90
N LEU A 493 9.68 -3.34 -13.42
CA LEU A 493 10.56 -2.60 -12.51
C LEU A 493 10.85 -3.37 -11.22
N TYR A 494 9.92 -4.22 -10.78
CA TYR A 494 10.11 -5.09 -9.64
C TYR A 494 11.11 -6.23 -9.87
N ASP A 495 11.41 -6.56 -11.13
CA ASP A 495 12.41 -7.58 -11.47
C ASP A 495 13.84 -7.04 -11.51
N VAL A 496 14.01 -5.71 -11.62
CA VAL A 496 15.32 -5.04 -11.57
C VAL A 496 15.87 -5.10 -10.15
N THR A 497 17.05 -5.70 -9.95
CA THR A 497 17.71 -5.78 -8.65
C THR A 497 18.95 -4.90 -8.58
N ASP A 498 20.02 -5.29 -9.26
CA ASP A 498 21.35 -4.65 -9.17
C ASP A 498 21.76 -4.00 -10.49
N GLU A 499 20.95 -4.16 -11.53
CA GLU A 499 21.13 -3.57 -12.83
C GLU A 499 20.89 -2.05 -12.79
N SER A 500 21.57 -1.34 -13.69
CA SER A 500 21.18 0.03 -14.02
C SER A 500 19.90 0.00 -14.86
N TYR A 501 19.01 0.96 -14.63
CA TYR A 501 17.74 1.02 -15.32
C TYR A 501 17.28 2.46 -15.61
N THR A 502 16.39 2.58 -16.60
CA THR A 502 15.68 3.80 -16.96
C THR A 502 14.18 3.51 -16.98
N VAL A 503 13.38 4.37 -16.33
CA VAL A 503 11.91 4.25 -16.26
C VAL A 503 11.22 5.24 -17.18
N TYR A 504 11.67 6.49 -17.17
CA TYR A 504 11.17 7.54 -18.06
C TYR A 504 12.12 7.72 -19.23
N HIS A 505 11.57 7.71 -20.43
CA HIS A 505 12.29 7.81 -21.68
C HIS A 505 11.87 9.05 -22.44
N THR A 506 12.82 9.72 -23.09
CA THR A 506 12.50 10.70 -24.12
C THR A 506 11.76 10.02 -25.27
N ILE A 507 10.59 10.51 -25.65
CA ILE A 507 9.78 9.95 -26.75
C ILE A 507 9.96 10.79 -28.02
N SER A 508 10.14 10.11 -29.16
CA SER A 508 10.28 10.75 -30.49
C SER A 508 9.47 10.08 -31.59
#